data_AF-A0A9C9BVU6-F1
#
_entry.id   AF-A0A9C9BVU6-F1
#
_cell.length_a   1.000
_cell.length_b   1.000
_cell.length_c   1.000
_cell.angle_alpha   90.00
_cell.angle_beta   90.00
_cell.angle_gamma   90.00
#
_symmetry.space_group_name_H-M   'P 1'
#
loop_
_entity.id
_entity.type
_entity.pdbx_description
1 polymer ?
#
loop_
_entity_poly.entity_id
_entity_poly.type
_entity_poly.pdbx_seq_one_letter_code
_entity_poly.pdbx_strand_id
1 'polypeptide(L)'
;MLKSTLKTLLGEMPLTAETYWALRQRKRPTGGVNLEKLRRALPRWRAQAEASPLRGRKGKRVLLFTMLNYWTEHAALLGMALAGLGHRVTLAYLPYNKWQKPLDRFDRRRQDAYTRSVLQSAAPLVEVVSFLPEVSAALPDSLQRELDTLTLQDVQYTLQVEEVDPESPLYRLRSLRNRHAAQAAWAYIGHSRPDVLITPNGSILEFGAVYRVARYLGIPAVTYEFGEQRQRIWFAQNGEVMQQETDAMWDALGDIPLTEAETRRVRELFTARQKGSLW
;
A
#
# COMPACT_ATOMS: atom_id res chain seq x y z
N MET A 1 -20.50 -25.87 -9.97
CA MET A 1 -19.45 -26.76 -9.42
C MET A 1 -18.34 -27.08 -10.41
N LEU A 2 -18.60 -27.58 -11.63
CA LEU A 2 -17.53 -27.92 -12.59
C LEU A 2 -16.54 -26.76 -12.90
N LYS A 3 -17.05 -25.54 -13.08
CA LYS A 3 -16.21 -24.36 -13.40
C LYS A 3 -15.29 -23.94 -12.25
N SER A 4 -15.72 -24.08 -10.99
CA SER A 4 -14.90 -23.71 -9.83
C SER A 4 -13.79 -24.74 -9.60
N THR A 5 -14.11 -26.03 -9.71
CA THR A 5 -13.12 -27.12 -9.59
C THR A 5 -12.06 -27.06 -10.69
N LEU A 6 -12.48 -26.77 -11.93
CA LEU A 6 -11.57 -26.60 -13.05
C LEU A 6 -10.63 -25.40 -12.85
N LYS A 7 -11.14 -24.27 -12.32
CA LYS A 7 -10.31 -23.11 -12.00
C LYS A 7 -9.26 -23.42 -10.93
N THR A 8 -9.62 -24.16 -9.89
CA THR A 8 -8.68 -24.56 -8.83
C THR A 8 -7.52 -25.38 -9.40
N LEU A 9 -7.84 -26.42 -10.19
CA LEU A 9 -6.86 -27.27 -10.88
C LEU A 9 -5.94 -26.46 -11.81
N LEU A 10 -6.51 -25.60 -12.65
CA LEU A 10 -5.74 -24.73 -13.55
C LEU A 10 -4.91 -23.68 -12.80
N GLY A 11 -5.31 -23.31 -11.59
CA GLY A 11 -4.56 -22.40 -10.71
C GLY A 11 -3.35 -23.05 -10.05
N GLU A 12 -3.31 -24.38 -9.96
CA GLU A 12 -2.18 -25.13 -9.40
C GLU A 12 -1.08 -25.37 -10.43
N MET A 13 -1.46 -25.60 -11.68
CA MET A 13 -0.52 -25.84 -12.78
C MET A 13 0.37 -24.61 -13.07
N PRO A 14 1.69 -24.77 -13.24
CA PRO A 14 2.57 -23.68 -13.64
C PRO A 14 2.15 -23.08 -15.00
N LEU A 15 2.33 -21.77 -15.15
CA LEU A 15 2.16 -21.02 -16.42
C LEU A 15 0.76 -21.03 -17.04
N THR A 16 -0.21 -21.74 -16.49
CA THR A 16 -1.53 -21.92 -17.11
C THR A 16 -2.36 -20.64 -17.08
N ALA A 17 -2.35 -19.93 -15.95
CA ALA A 17 -3.04 -18.65 -15.82
C ALA A 17 -2.40 -17.56 -16.71
N GLU A 18 -1.08 -17.55 -16.78
CA GLU A 18 -0.25 -16.64 -17.57
C GLU A 18 -0.46 -16.87 -19.07
N THR A 19 -0.46 -18.13 -19.49
CA THR A 19 -0.69 -18.53 -20.90
C THR A 19 -2.13 -18.24 -21.30
N TYR A 20 -3.11 -18.55 -20.44
CA TYR A 20 -4.51 -18.20 -20.67
C TYR A 20 -4.69 -16.68 -20.83
N TRP A 21 -4.07 -15.88 -19.96
CA TRP A 21 -4.10 -14.43 -20.08
C TRP A 21 -3.43 -13.95 -21.37
N ALA A 22 -2.23 -14.45 -21.69
CA ALA A 22 -1.47 -14.05 -22.86
C ALA A 22 -2.21 -14.35 -24.19
N LEU A 23 -2.91 -15.49 -24.26
CA LEU A 23 -3.62 -15.93 -25.46
C LEU A 23 -5.03 -15.34 -25.60
N ARG A 24 -5.79 -15.21 -24.50
CA ARG A 24 -7.21 -14.81 -24.57
C ARG A 24 -7.52 -13.40 -24.08
N GLN A 25 -6.65 -12.76 -23.28
CA GLN A 25 -6.98 -11.52 -22.57
C GLN A 25 -5.84 -10.50 -22.51
N ARG A 26 -4.90 -10.59 -23.46
CA ARG A 26 -3.72 -9.73 -23.55
C ARG A 26 -4.13 -8.25 -23.38
N LYS A 27 -3.58 -7.60 -22.35
CA LYS A 27 -3.78 -6.17 -22.00
C LYS A 27 -5.20 -5.77 -21.54
N ARG A 28 -6.14 -6.69 -21.31
CA ARG A 28 -7.49 -6.35 -20.80
C ARG A 28 -7.55 -6.39 -19.27
N PRO A 29 -8.29 -5.46 -18.62
CA PRO A 29 -8.60 -5.53 -17.19
C PRO A 29 -9.18 -6.89 -16.81
N THR A 30 -8.84 -7.40 -15.64
CA THR A 30 -9.22 -8.76 -15.22
C THR A 30 -9.36 -8.86 -13.72
N GLY A 31 -10.30 -9.69 -13.25
CA GLY A 31 -10.53 -9.92 -11.82
C GLY A 31 -10.92 -8.68 -11.01
N GLY A 32 -11.33 -7.60 -11.68
CA GLY A 32 -11.64 -6.30 -11.09
C GLY A 32 -10.43 -5.41 -10.78
N VAL A 33 -9.23 -5.82 -11.17
CA VAL A 33 -8.08 -4.90 -11.31
C VAL A 33 -8.22 -4.18 -12.64
N ASN A 34 -8.20 -2.85 -12.59
CA ASN A 34 -8.28 -1.99 -13.76
C ASN A 34 -7.26 -0.86 -13.61
N LEU A 35 -6.21 -0.90 -14.43
CA LEU A 35 -5.10 0.06 -14.44
C LEU A 35 -5.00 0.74 -15.81
N GLU A 36 -6.12 0.85 -16.53
CA GLU A 36 -6.13 1.41 -17.88
C GLU A 36 -5.73 2.90 -17.90
N LYS A 37 -6.11 3.66 -16.87
CA LYS A 37 -5.67 5.06 -16.71
C LYS A 37 -4.16 5.14 -16.56
N LEU A 38 -3.60 4.34 -15.66
CA LEU A 38 -2.16 4.23 -15.48
C LEU A 38 -1.46 3.80 -16.77
N ARG A 39 -1.95 2.78 -17.46
CA ARG A 39 -1.37 2.29 -18.73
C ARG A 39 -1.26 3.39 -19.79
N ARG A 40 -2.25 4.31 -19.85
CA ARG A 40 -2.25 5.44 -20.79
C ARG A 40 -1.31 6.56 -20.37
N ALA A 41 -1.20 6.84 -19.07
CA ALA A 41 -0.42 7.95 -18.56
C ALA A 41 1.08 7.65 -18.41
N LEU A 42 1.42 6.40 -18.08
CA LEU A 42 2.77 5.98 -17.71
C LEU A 42 3.85 6.28 -18.78
N PRO A 43 3.61 6.12 -20.10
CA PRO A 43 4.61 6.49 -21.12
C PRO A 43 4.99 7.99 -21.07
N ARG A 44 4.02 8.87 -20.83
CA ARG A 44 4.28 10.32 -20.70
C ARG A 44 5.08 10.63 -19.44
N TRP A 45 4.71 10.04 -18.30
CA TRP A 45 5.44 10.22 -17.05
C TRP A 45 6.88 9.70 -17.14
N ARG A 46 7.07 8.58 -17.84
CA ARG A 46 8.39 8.05 -18.15
C ARG A 46 9.22 9.03 -18.96
N ALA A 47 8.71 9.55 -20.06
CA ALA A 47 9.42 10.55 -20.85
C ALA A 47 9.81 11.80 -20.02
N GLN A 48 8.91 12.26 -19.13
CA GLN A 48 9.20 13.38 -18.22
C GLN A 48 10.30 13.06 -17.20
N ALA A 49 10.26 11.87 -16.60
CA ALA A 49 11.29 11.43 -15.65
C ALA A 49 12.64 11.19 -16.34
N GLU A 50 12.65 10.66 -17.57
CA GLU A 50 13.87 10.50 -18.38
C GLU A 50 14.50 11.85 -18.74
N ALA A 51 13.69 12.86 -19.05
CA ALA A 51 14.13 14.22 -19.38
C ALA A 51 14.49 15.09 -18.16
N SER A 52 14.30 14.59 -16.93
CA SER A 52 14.55 15.38 -15.73
C SER A 52 16.04 15.70 -15.55
N PRO A 53 16.42 16.98 -15.34
CA PRO A 53 17.81 17.35 -15.08
C PRO A 53 18.31 16.85 -13.71
N LEU A 54 17.39 16.44 -12.84
CA LEU A 54 17.70 15.95 -11.49
C LEU A 54 18.04 14.45 -11.46
N ARG A 55 17.80 13.73 -12.57
CA ARG A 55 17.96 12.27 -12.64
C ARG A 55 19.39 11.79 -12.38
N GLY A 56 20.39 12.61 -12.71
CA GLY A 56 21.80 12.30 -12.48
C GLY A 56 22.25 12.42 -11.01
N ARG A 57 21.39 12.93 -10.12
CA ARG A 57 21.73 13.10 -8.70
C ARG A 57 21.82 11.74 -8.00
N LYS A 58 22.72 11.64 -7.02
CA LYS A 58 22.80 10.46 -6.15
C LYS A 58 21.61 10.44 -5.20
N GLY A 59 20.55 9.72 -5.57
CA GLY A 59 19.38 9.52 -4.73
C GLY A 59 19.47 8.29 -3.81
N LYS A 60 18.49 8.18 -2.92
CA LYS A 60 18.21 7.01 -2.08
C LYS A 60 17.67 5.82 -2.88
N ARG A 61 17.87 4.61 -2.34
CA ARG A 61 17.13 3.39 -2.71
C ARG A 61 15.78 3.40 -2.01
N VAL A 62 14.73 3.62 -2.77
CA VAL A 62 13.35 3.74 -2.28
C VAL A 62 12.60 2.48 -2.64
N LEU A 63 12.04 1.82 -1.63
CA LEU A 63 11.03 0.77 -1.83
C LEU A 63 9.65 1.41 -1.66
N LEU A 64 8.86 1.41 -2.72
CA LEU A 64 7.43 1.70 -2.68
C LEU A 64 6.67 0.38 -2.55
N PHE A 65 5.68 0.34 -1.66
CA PHE A 65 4.73 -0.78 -1.62
C PHE A 65 3.31 -0.31 -1.96
N THR A 66 2.58 -1.11 -2.73
CA THR A 66 1.19 -0.80 -3.10
C THR A 66 0.28 -2.04 -3.23
N MET A 67 -1.02 -1.82 -3.05
CA MET A 67 -2.11 -2.73 -3.44
C MET A 67 -3.37 -1.91 -3.69
N LEU A 68 -4.43 -2.48 -4.25
CA LEU A 68 -5.63 -1.76 -4.72
C LEU A 68 -5.34 -0.85 -5.92
N ASN A 69 -6.35 -0.67 -6.78
CA ASN A 69 -6.17 0.00 -8.06
C ASN A 69 -5.67 1.44 -7.87
N TYR A 70 -6.37 2.26 -7.08
CA TYR A 70 -6.09 3.69 -6.94
C TYR A 70 -4.74 3.98 -6.29
N TRP A 71 -4.38 3.21 -5.26
CA TRP A 71 -3.05 3.29 -4.65
C TRP A 71 -1.96 2.85 -5.61
N THR A 72 -2.21 1.82 -6.44
CA THR A 72 -1.25 1.39 -7.45
C THR A 72 -1.02 2.47 -8.51
N GLU A 73 -2.06 3.19 -8.93
CA GLU A 73 -1.90 4.35 -9.82
C GLU A 73 -1.05 5.45 -9.18
N HIS A 74 -1.34 5.78 -7.90
CA HIS A 74 -0.63 6.83 -7.19
C HIS A 74 0.84 6.46 -6.88
N ALA A 75 1.09 5.25 -6.40
CA ALA A 75 2.43 4.76 -6.11
C ALA A 75 3.29 4.68 -7.38
N ALA A 76 2.70 4.33 -8.53
CA ALA A 76 3.41 4.37 -9.80
C ALA A 76 3.76 5.80 -10.23
N LEU A 77 2.84 6.76 -10.08
CA LEU A 77 3.14 8.18 -10.33
C LEU A 77 4.26 8.69 -9.42
N LEU A 78 4.16 8.44 -8.12
CA LEU A 78 5.17 8.82 -7.13
C LEU A 78 6.53 8.17 -7.45
N GLY A 79 6.53 6.88 -7.80
CA GLY A 79 7.75 6.17 -8.17
C GLY A 79 8.43 6.77 -9.41
N MET A 80 7.65 7.14 -10.43
CA MET A 80 8.19 7.83 -11.60
C MET A 80 8.78 9.21 -11.26
N ALA A 81 8.09 9.97 -10.41
CA ALA A 81 8.59 11.28 -9.95
C ALA A 81 9.90 11.14 -9.18
N LEU A 82 9.98 10.20 -8.22
CA LEU A 82 11.19 9.92 -7.45
C LEU A 82 12.34 9.45 -8.34
N ALA A 83 12.06 8.59 -9.33
CA ALA A 83 13.07 8.18 -10.30
C ALA A 83 13.61 9.38 -11.11
N GLY A 84 12.73 10.31 -11.51
CA GLY A 84 13.13 11.58 -12.15
C GLY A 84 13.95 12.49 -11.23
N LEU A 85 13.82 12.37 -9.92
CA LEU A 85 14.63 13.09 -8.93
C LEU A 85 16.00 12.42 -8.64
N GLY A 86 16.31 11.31 -9.30
CA GLY A 86 17.58 10.58 -9.17
C GLY A 86 17.55 9.43 -8.15
N HIS A 87 16.40 9.08 -7.60
CA HIS A 87 16.26 7.93 -6.71
C HIS A 87 16.28 6.60 -7.48
N ARG A 88 16.79 5.55 -6.82
CA ARG A 88 16.64 4.17 -7.31
C ARG A 88 15.35 3.63 -6.73
N VAL A 89 14.35 3.41 -7.57
CA VAL A 89 12.99 3.10 -7.12
C VAL A 89 12.64 1.66 -7.47
N THR A 90 12.21 0.93 -6.45
CA THR A 90 11.52 -0.35 -6.61
C THR A 90 10.06 -0.17 -6.21
N LEU A 91 9.12 -0.58 -7.07
CA LEU A 91 7.70 -0.65 -6.78
C LEU A 91 7.31 -2.12 -6.54
N ALA A 92 7.19 -2.48 -5.28
CA ALA A 92 6.60 -3.74 -4.83
C ALA A 92 5.07 -3.65 -4.80
N TYR A 93 4.37 -4.72 -5.19
CA TYR A 93 2.91 -4.71 -5.15
C TYR A 93 2.27 -6.07 -4.83
N LEU A 94 1.04 -6.01 -4.31
CA LEU A 94 0.09 -7.13 -4.29
C LEU A 94 -1.11 -6.82 -5.21
N PRO A 95 -1.50 -7.72 -6.14
CA PRO A 95 -2.52 -7.46 -7.15
C PRO A 95 -3.93 -7.69 -6.62
N TYR A 96 -4.27 -7.13 -5.45
CA TYR A 96 -5.62 -7.19 -4.88
C TYR A 96 -6.43 -5.97 -5.29
N ASN A 97 -7.72 -6.16 -5.57
CA ASN A 97 -8.68 -5.08 -5.81
C ASN A 97 -9.67 -4.87 -4.66
N LYS A 98 -9.80 -5.84 -3.76
CA LYS A 98 -10.69 -5.85 -2.59
C LYS A 98 -9.98 -6.50 -1.42
N TRP A 99 -9.96 -5.82 -0.28
CA TRP A 99 -9.26 -6.30 0.91
C TRP A 99 -10.09 -7.28 1.75
N GLN A 100 -11.42 -7.24 1.59
CA GLN A 100 -12.41 -7.99 2.36
C GLN A 100 -12.95 -9.24 1.65
N LYS A 101 -12.56 -9.47 0.39
CA LYS A 101 -13.03 -10.64 -0.38
C LYS A 101 -11.89 -11.61 -0.66
N PRO A 102 -12.10 -12.93 -0.47
CA PRO A 102 -11.13 -13.93 -0.89
C PRO A 102 -10.96 -13.88 -2.40
N LEU A 103 -9.77 -14.25 -2.86
CA LEU A 103 -9.44 -14.32 -4.27
C LEU A 103 -8.77 -15.66 -4.55
N ASP A 104 -9.38 -16.46 -5.43
CA ASP A 104 -8.87 -17.76 -5.83
C ASP A 104 -7.53 -17.64 -6.55
N ARG A 105 -6.75 -18.73 -6.54
CA ARG A 105 -5.37 -18.75 -7.03
C ARG A 105 -5.28 -18.42 -8.53
N PHE A 106 -6.23 -18.88 -9.34
CA PHE A 106 -6.23 -18.66 -10.78
C PHE A 106 -6.49 -17.19 -11.12
N ASP A 107 -7.54 -16.60 -10.53
CA ASP A 107 -7.85 -15.19 -10.76
C ASP A 107 -6.79 -14.26 -10.13
N ARG A 108 -6.14 -14.69 -9.05
CA ARG A 108 -4.99 -14.00 -8.45
C ARG A 108 -3.79 -13.93 -9.39
N ARG A 109 -3.38 -15.06 -10.01
CA ARG A 109 -2.27 -15.08 -10.99
C ARG A 109 -2.59 -14.25 -12.24
N ARG A 110 -3.84 -14.27 -12.70
CA ARG A 110 -4.27 -13.41 -13.82
C ARG A 110 -4.20 -11.93 -13.50
N GLN A 111 -4.60 -11.54 -12.29
CA GLN A 111 -4.47 -10.16 -11.80
C GLN A 111 -2.99 -9.75 -11.71
N ASP A 112 -2.09 -10.63 -11.25
CA ASP A 112 -0.65 -10.36 -11.25
C ASP A 112 -0.11 -10.15 -12.66
N ALA A 113 -0.40 -11.06 -13.59
CA ALA A 113 0.08 -10.97 -14.97
C ALA A 113 -0.37 -9.67 -15.63
N TYR A 114 -1.65 -9.28 -15.45
CA TYR A 114 -2.16 -8.00 -15.94
C TYR A 114 -1.44 -6.81 -15.28
N THR A 115 -1.38 -6.78 -13.95
CA THR A 115 -0.75 -5.67 -13.18
C THR A 115 0.71 -5.49 -13.58
N ARG A 116 1.46 -6.59 -13.63
CA ARG A 116 2.85 -6.63 -14.07
C ARG A 116 3.00 -6.08 -15.48
N SER A 117 2.16 -6.50 -16.41
CA SER A 117 2.24 -6.05 -17.81
C SER A 117 2.02 -4.54 -17.98
N VAL A 118 1.24 -3.92 -17.09
CA VAL A 118 1.05 -2.45 -17.07
C VAL A 118 2.28 -1.78 -16.45
N LEU A 119 2.66 -2.20 -15.24
CA LEU A 119 3.74 -1.58 -14.47
C LEU A 119 5.11 -1.73 -15.12
N GLN A 120 5.37 -2.81 -15.86
CA GLN A 120 6.64 -3.03 -16.59
C GLN A 120 6.96 -1.91 -17.59
N SER A 121 5.97 -1.12 -18.02
CA SER A 121 6.22 0.03 -18.90
C SER A 121 7.02 1.15 -18.21
N ALA A 122 7.12 1.13 -16.87
CA ALA A 122 7.94 2.04 -16.07
C ALA A 122 9.44 1.70 -16.11
N ALA A 123 9.80 0.47 -16.50
CA ALA A 123 11.20 0.08 -16.65
C ALA A 123 11.89 0.89 -17.77
N PRO A 124 13.20 1.22 -17.64
CA PRO A 124 14.10 0.81 -16.58
C PRO A 124 14.11 1.78 -15.37
N LEU A 125 13.29 2.84 -15.37
CA LEU A 125 13.35 3.86 -14.32
C LEU A 125 12.83 3.37 -12.96
N VAL A 126 11.86 2.47 -12.98
CA VAL A 126 11.30 1.83 -11.77
C VAL A 126 11.40 0.33 -11.94
N GLU A 127 12.04 -0.34 -10.98
CA GLU A 127 12.02 -1.79 -10.87
C GLU A 127 10.65 -2.24 -10.32
N VAL A 128 10.04 -3.26 -10.91
CA VAL A 128 8.71 -3.72 -10.52
C VAL A 128 8.81 -5.12 -9.95
N VAL A 129 8.34 -5.29 -8.71
CA VAL A 129 8.41 -6.56 -7.96
C VAL A 129 7.01 -6.98 -7.51
N SER A 130 6.63 -8.22 -7.83
CA SER A 130 5.39 -8.79 -7.31
C SER A 130 5.67 -9.49 -5.98
N PHE A 131 4.91 -9.15 -4.94
CA PHE A 131 4.90 -9.88 -3.66
C PHE A 131 3.89 -11.04 -3.67
N LEU A 132 3.31 -11.35 -4.84
CA LEU A 132 2.35 -12.44 -4.96
C LEU A 132 2.90 -13.84 -4.69
N PRO A 133 4.12 -14.20 -5.13
CA PRO A 133 4.67 -15.53 -4.87
C PRO A 133 4.64 -15.86 -3.38
N GLU A 134 4.34 -17.12 -3.05
CA GLU A 134 4.35 -17.57 -1.67
C GLU A 134 5.79 -17.67 -1.18
N VAL A 135 6.05 -17.04 -0.04
CA VAL A 135 7.36 -17.07 0.63
C VAL A 135 7.13 -17.62 2.03
N SER A 136 7.78 -18.73 2.34
CA SER A 136 7.79 -19.26 3.70
C SER A 136 8.99 -18.72 4.45
N ALA A 137 8.81 -17.53 5.03
CA ALA A 137 9.78 -16.93 5.94
C ALA A 137 9.27 -17.03 7.38
N ALA A 138 10.14 -17.46 8.29
CA ALA A 138 9.87 -17.39 9.72
C ALA A 138 9.94 -15.93 10.17
N LEU A 139 8.85 -15.44 10.78
CA LEU A 139 8.78 -14.10 11.34
C LEU A 139 9.03 -14.17 12.86
N PRO A 140 9.73 -13.20 13.46
CA PRO A 140 9.88 -13.13 14.91
C PRO A 140 8.54 -13.02 15.66
N ASP A 141 8.44 -13.61 16.85
CA ASP A 141 7.20 -13.64 17.64
C ASP A 141 6.66 -12.25 18.01
N SER A 142 7.55 -11.28 18.23
CA SER A 142 7.16 -9.87 18.45
C SER A 142 6.44 -9.29 17.23
N LEU A 143 6.99 -9.51 16.04
CA LEU A 143 6.37 -9.08 14.79
C LEU A 143 5.06 -9.83 14.54
N GLN A 144 4.99 -11.13 14.83
CA GLN A 144 3.73 -11.89 14.69
C GLN A 144 2.62 -11.32 15.57
N ARG A 145 2.92 -10.91 16.82
CA ARG A 145 1.94 -10.24 17.70
C ARG A 145 1.48 -8.90 17.16
N GLU A 146 2.36 -8.12 16.55
CA GLU A 146 1.95 -6.87 15.88
C GLU A 146 1.04 -7.13 14.67
N LEU A 147 1.28 -8.22 13.93
CA LEU A 147 0.42 -8.63 12.82
C LEU A 147 -0.95 -9.10 13.30
N ASP A 148 -1.03 -9.77 14.45
CA ASP A 148 -2.30 -10.18 15.04
C ASP A 148 -3.12 -8.95 15.48
N THR A 149 -2.45 -7.95 16.06
CA THR A 149 -3.04 -6.64 16.39
C THR A 149 -3.56 -5.93 15.13
N LEU A 150 -2.76 -5.91 14.07
CA LEU A 150 -3.15 -5.36 12.78
C LEU A 150 -4.36 -6.11 12.19
N THR A 151 -4.42 -7.44 12.32
CA THR A 151 -5.57 -8.22 11.85
C THR A 151 -6.85 -7.84 12.60
N LEU A 152 -6.79 -7.65 13.92
CA LEU A 152 -7.93 -7.14 14.68
C LEU A 152 -8.39 -5.78 14.14
N GLN A 153 -7.45 -4.84 14.00
CA GLN A 153 -7.71 -3.48 13.48
C GLN A 153 -8.31 -3.50 12.08
N ASP A 154 -7.84 -4.39 11.19
CA ASP A 154 -8.36 -4.54 9.84
C ASP A 154 -9.84 -4.93 9.83
N VAL A 155 -10.24 -5.82 10.74
CA VAL A 155 -11.63 -6.29 10.83
C VAL A 155 -12.51 -5.21 11.45
N GLN A 156 -12.06 -4.55 12.51
CA GLN A 156 -12.74 -3.40 13.11
C GLN A 156 -12.96 -2.29 12.07
N TYR A 157 -11.90 -1.94 11.32
CA TYR A 157 -11.97 -0.95 10.23
C TYR A 157 -12.96 -1.36 9.14
N THR A 158 -12.95 -2.64 8.75
CA THR A 158 -13.77 -3.13 7.63
C THR A 158 -15.26 -3.24 8.00
N LEU A 159 -15.56 -3.67 9.22
CA LEU A 159 -16.93 -3.90 9.68
C LEU A 159 -17.52 -2.71 10.45
N GLN A 160 -16.68 -1.76 10.86
CA GLN A 160 -17.03 -0.63 11.72
C GLN A 160 -17.63 -1.09 13.06
N VAL A 161 -16.97 -2.07 13.68
CA VAL A 161 -17.36 -2.64 14.98
C VAL A 161 -16.16 -2.64 15.92
N GLU A 162 -16.41 -2.58 17.23
CA GLU A 162 -15.37 -2.65 18.26
C GLU A 162 -15.00 -4.10 18.59
N GLU A 163 -16.01 -4.96 18.80
CA GLU A 163 -15.82 -6.37 19.09
C GLU A 163 -15.72 -7.21 17.81
N VAL A 164 -14.71 -8.07 17.74
CA VAL A 164 -14.43 -8.89 16.56
C VAL A 164 -14.42 -10.36 16.95
N ASP A 165 -15.11 -11.17 16.15
CA ASP A 165 -15.01 -12.63 16.19
C ASP A 165 -13.73 -13.11 15.48
N PRO A 166 -12.74 -13.69 16.20
CA PRO A 166 -11.51 -14.22 15.61
C PRO A 166 -11.76 -15.41 14.68
N GLU A 167 -12.90 -16.09 14.82
CA GLU A 167 -13.32 -17.21 13.97
C GLU A 167 -14.13 -16.75 12.75
N SER A 168 -14.31 -15.45 12.57
CA SER A 168 -15.00 -14.93 11.38
C SER A 168 -14.20 -15.21 10.10
N PRO A 169 -14.87 -15.46 8.96
CA PRO A 169 -14.19 -15.62 7.67
C PRO A 169 -13.30 -14.44 7.29
N LEU A 170 -13.69 -13.22 7.69
CA LEU A 170 -12.92 -12.01 7.42
C LEU A 170 -11.64 -11.96 8.26
N TYR A 171 -11.71 -12.29 9.56
CA TYR A 171 -10.51 -12.33 10.41
C TYR A 171 -9.47 -13.30 9.87
N ARG A 172 -9.88 -14.54 9.55
CA ARG A 172 -8.97 -15.54 8.93
C ARG A 172 -8.37 -15.06 7.61
N LEU A 173 -9.17 -14.39 6.76
CA LEU A 173 -8.68 -13.81 5.51
C LEU A 173 -7.63 -12.73 5.75
N ARG A 174 -7.88 -11.80 6.69
CA ARG A 174 -6.96 -10.71 7.03
C ARG A 174 -5.67 -11.23 7.65
N SER A 175 -5.76 -12.18 8.58
CA SER A 175 -4.60 -12.85 9.18
C SER A 175 -3.70 -13.49 8.11
N LEU A 176 -4.29 -14.26 7.19
CA LEU A 176 -3.56 -14.90 6.10
C LEU A 176 -2.85 -13.88 5.19
N ARG A 177 -3.55 -12.80 4.82
CA ARG A 177 -3.01 -11.77 3.92
C ARG A 177 -1.93 -10.92 4.57
N ASN A 178 -2.13 -10.50 5.83
CA ASN A 178 -1.13 -9.74 6.57
C ASN A 178 0.14 -10.56 6.77
N ARG A 179 0.00 -11.86 7.12
CA ARG A 179 1.14 -12.77 7.23
C ARG A 179 1.87 -12.93 5.89
N HIS A 180 1.16 -13.17 4.79
CA HIS A 180 1.78 -13.31 3.47
C HIS A 180 2.53 -12.04 3.06
N ALA A 181 1.91 -10.86 3.21
CA ALA A 181 2.55 -9.59 2.91
C ALA A 181 3.80 -9.36 3.77
N ALA A 182 3.73 -9.68 5.06
CA ALA A 182 4.86 -9.57 5.97
C ALA A 182 6.00 -10.53 5.61
N GLN A 183 5.71 -11.77 5.23
CA GLN A 183 6.73 -12.74 4.81
C GLN A 183 7.42 -12.32 3.50
N ALA A 184 6.65 -11.84 2.53
CA ALA A 184 7.20 -11.32 1.28
C ALA A 184 8.09 -10.10 1.53
N ALA A 185 7.62 -9.15 2.35
CA ALA A 185 8.40 -8.00 2.75
C ALA A 185 9.64 -8.38 3.55
N TRP A 186 9.55 -9.35 4.45
CA TRP A 186 10.68 -9.81 5.27
C TRP A 186 11.80 -10.35 4.38
N ALA A 187 11.46 -11.25 3.44
CA ALA A 187 12.43 -11.80 2.50
C ALA A 187 13.02 -10.72 1.59
N TYR A 188 12.19 -9.81 1.06
CA TYR A 188 12.67 -8.79 0.14
C TYR A 188 13.49 -7.70 0.83
N ILE A 189 13.00 -7.10 1.92
CA ILE A 189 13.64 -6.01 2.66
C ILE A 189 14.90 -6.51 3.38
N GLY A 190 14.86 -7.74 3.92
CA GLY A 190 16.02 -8.36 4.55
C GLY A 190 17.22 -8.48 3.61
N HIS A 191 16.97 -8.76 2.33
CA HIS A 191 18.02 -8.88 1.31
C HIS A 191 18.38 -7.54 0.65
N SER A 192 17.37 -6.80 0.15
CA SER A 192 17.59 -5.57 -0.63
C SER A 192 18.03 -4.37 0.22
N ARG A 193 17.64 -4.35 1.50
CA ARG A 193 17.94 -3.29 2.49
C ARG A 193 17.74 -1.88 1.90
N PRO A 194 16.52 -1.48 1.49
CA PRO A 194 16.27 -0.14 0.96
C PRO A 194 16.59 0.94 2.01
N ASP A 195 16.88 2.16 1.56
CA ASP A 195 17.18 3.27 2.47
C ASP A 195 15.91 3.87 3.09
N VAL A 196 14.76 3.66 2.44
CA VAL A 196 13.44 4.06 2.94
C VAL A 196 12.32 3.21 2.30
N LEU A 197 11.34 2.81 3.11
CA LEU A 197 10.05 2.31 2.65
C LEU A 197 9.08 3.49 2.50
N ILE A 198 8.31 3.52 1.42
CA ILE A 198 7.15 4.41 1.28
C ILE A 198 5.93 3.54 0.99
N THR A 199 4.87 3.69 1.78
CA THR A 199 3.63 2.93 1.60
C THR A 199 2.40 3.80 1.88
N PRO A 200 1.31 3.67 1.11
CA PRO A 200 0.03 4.24 1.54
C PRO A 200 -0.37 3.61 2.85
N ASN A 201 -0.80 4.41 3.83
CA ASN A 201 -1.25 3.97 5.13
C ASN A 201 -0.21 3.12 5.94
N GLY A 202 -0.18 3.30 7.26
CA GLY A 202 0.70 2.52 8.15
C GLY A 202 -0.04 1.60 9.12
N SER A 203 -1.35 1.76 9.24
CA SER A 203 -2.17 1.22 10.34
C SER A 203 -3.05 0.06 9.94
N ILE A 204 -3.35 -0.09 8.65
CA ILE A 204 -4.29 -1.10 8.17
C ILE A 204 -3.73 -1.86 6.97
N LEU A 205 -4.31 -3.02 6.79
CA LEU A 205 -4.17 -3.91 5.67
C LEU A 205 -2.73 -4.41 5.46
N GLU A 206 -2.46 -4.94 4.27
CA GLU A 206 -1.12 -5.37 3.88
C GLU A 206 -0.12 -4.20 3.89
N PHE A 207 -0.59 -2.95 3.79
CA PHE A 207 0.25 -1.77 3.99
C PHE A 207 0.87 -1.72 5.38
N GLY A 208 0.04 -1.87 6.41
CA GLY A 208 0.48 -1.95 7.81
C GLY A 208 1.42 -3.12 8.05
N ALA A 209 1.19 -4.26 7.41
CA ALA A 209 2.06 -5.43 7.54
C ALA A 209 3.47 -5.15 6.97
N VAL A 210 3.56 -4.56 5.78
CA VAL A 210 4.85 -4.20 5.16
C VAL A 210 5.54 -3.07 5.94
N TYR A 211 4.79 -2.10 6.45
CA TYR A 211 5.30 -1.04 7.33
C TYR A 211 5.95 -1.62 8.59
N ARG A 212 5.25 -2.51 9.31
CA ARG A 212 5.75 -3.15 10.52
C ARG A 212 7.04 -3.92 10.28
N VAL A 213 7.11 -4.70 9.19
CA VAL A 213 8.35 -5.38 8.80
C VAL A 213 9.51 -4.40 8.58
N ALA A 214 9.28 -3.31 7.84
CA ALA A 214 10.33 -2.33 7.59
C ALA A 214 10.82 -1.69 8.89
N ARG A 215 9.90 -1.29 9.78
CA ARG A 215 10.24 -0.71 11.08
C ARG A 215 11.00 -1.71 11.95
N TYR A 216 10.55 -2.95 11.99
CA TYR A 216 11.21 -4.03 12.72
C TYR A 216 12.66 -4.23 12.25
N LEU A 217 12.91 -4.16 10.94
CA LEU A 217 14.24 -4.29 10.34
C LEU A 217 15.09 -3.00 10.42
N GLY A 218 14.61 -1.97 11.12
CA GLY A 218 15.30 -0.68 11.27
C GLY A 218 15.29 0.19 10.01
N ILE A 219 14.44 -0.11 9.03
CA ILE A 219 14.30 0.68 7.81
C ILE A 219 13.39 1.89 8.11
N PRO A 220 13.82 3.13 7.79
CA PRO A 220 12.95 4.28 7.85
C PRO A 220 11.73 4.09 6.96
N ALA A 221 10.55 4.49 7.41
CA ALA A 221 9.32 4.39 6.63
C ALA A 221 8.62 5.73 6.54
N VAL A 222 8.01 6.02 5.39
CA VAL A 222 7.07 7.11 5.21
C VAL A 222 5.72 6.50 4.88
N THR A 223 4.72 6.79 5.71
CA THR A 223 3.34 6.41 5.44
C THR A 223 2.56 7.66 5.02
N TYR A 224 1.58 7.50 4.14
CA TYR A 224 0.80 8.64 3.65
C TYR A 224 -0.66 8.28 3.37
N GLU A 225 -1.55 9.26 3.47
CA GLU A 225 -3.00 9.09 3.26
C GLU A 225 -3.62 10.34 2.64
N PHE A 226 -4.73 10.18 1.92
CA PHE A 226 -5.51 11.31 1.42
C PHE A 226 -6.42 11.85 2.51
N GLY A 227 -6.31 13.14 2.81
CA GLY A 227 -7.20 13.79 3.77
C GLY A 227 -8.62 13.93 3.21
N GLU A 228 -9.60 14.09 4.10
CA GLU A 228 -10.99 14.41 3.71
C GLU A 228 -11.08 15.73 2.93
N GLN A 229 -10.18 16.66 3.23
CA GLN A 229 -10.04 17.91 2.50
C GLN A 229 -9.37 17.65 1.15
N ARG A 230 -10.06 18.07 0.07
CA ARG A 230 -9.54 17.95 -1.29
C ARG A 230 -8.15 18.57 -1.41
N GLN A 231 -7.30 17.93 -2.21
CA GLN A 231 -5.94 18.38 -2.51
C GLN A 231 -4.98 18.40 -1.30
N ARG A 232 -5.25 17.63 -0.25
CA ARG A 232 -4.34 17.44 0.89
C ARG A 232 -3.91 15.99 1.04
N ILE A 233 -2.64 15.79 1.34
CA ILE A 233 -2.04 14.50 1.67
C ILE A 233 -1.41 14.66 3.04
N TRP A 234 -1.67 13.71 3.93
CA TRP A 234 -0.95 13.59 5.19
C TRP A 234 0.17 12.59 5.02
N PHE A 235 1.27 12.82 5.73
CA PHE A 235 2.39 11.89 5.77
C PHE A 235 2.98 11.85 7.16
N ALA A 236 3.45 10.68 7.55
CA ALA A 236 4.19 10.48 8.79
C ALA A 236 5.51 9.78 8.48
N GLN A 237 6.58 10.22 9.13
CA GLN A 237 7.88 9.57 9.07
C GLN A 237 8.03 8.67 10.30
N ASN A 238 8.28 7.38 10.07
CA ASN A 238 8.40 6.34 11.10
C ASN A 238 7.18 6.23 12.03
N GLY A 239 6.04 6.78 11.60
CA GLY A 239 4.75 6.68 12.26
C GLY A 239 3.69 6.19 11.28
N GLU A 240 2.56 5.78 11.83
CA GLU A 240 1.40 5.42 11.05
C GLU A 240 0.55 6.68 10.84
N VAL A 241 0.42 7.15 9.59
CA VAL A 241 -0.20 8.45 9.27
C VAL A 241 -1.62 8.63 9.84
N MET A 242 -2.36 7.53 10.01
CA MET A 242 -3.73 7.56 10.53
C MET A 242 -3.82 7.73 12.04
N GLN A 243 -2.73 7.50 12.78
CA GLN A 243 -2.71 7.79 14.21
C GLN A 243 -2.77 9.29 14.48
N GLN A 244 -2.33 10.12 13.51
CA GLN A 244 -2.22 11.57 13.68
C GLN A 244 -1.53 11.91 15.02
N GLU A 245 -0.42 11.23 15.27
CA GLU A 245 0.42 11.41 16.45
C GLU A 245 0.76 12.90 16.61
N THR A 246 0.46 13.47 17.77
CA THR A 246 0.61 14.90 18.07
C THR A 246 1.37 15.15 19.37
N ASP A 247 1.85 14.13 20.07
CA ASP A 247 2.61 14.21 21.31
C ASP A 247 3.80 15.15 21.14
N ALA A 248 4.60 15.00 20.09
CA ALA A 248 5.73 15.90 19.86
C ALA A 248 5.31 17.37 19.65
N MET A 249 4.13 17.61 19.05
CA MET A 249 3.57 18.95 18.92
C MET A 249 3.05 19.47 20.26
N TRP A 250 2.39 18.60 21.04
CA TRP A 250 1.82 18.92 22.34
C TRP A 250 2.91 19.19 23.39
N ASP A 251 3.98 18.40 23.42
CA ASP A 251 5.14 18.61 24.27
C ASP A 251 5.84 19.94 23.96
N ALA A 252 5.84 20.36 22.69
CA ALA A 252 6.48 21.60 22.27
C ALA A 252 5.62 22.86 22.50
N LEU A 253 4.29 22.74 22.41
CA LEU A 253 3.37 23.89 22.31
C LEU A 253 2.26 23.90 23.36
N GLY A 254 2.04 22.81 24.10
CA GLY A 254 0.88 22.62 24.98
C GLY A 254 0.82 23.59 26.16
N ASP A 255 1.97 24.05 26.63
CA ASP A 255 2.09 25.04 27.71
C ASP A 255 2.07 26.50 27.20
N ILE A 256 2.02 26.71 25.88
CA ILE A 256 1.96 28.05 25.30
C ILE A 256 0.49 28.52 25.31
N PRO A 257 0.15 29.57 26.07
CA PRO A 257 -1.22 30.06 26.11
C PRO A 257 -1.62 30.61 24.74
N LEU A 258 -2.84 30.28 24.30
CA LEU A 258 -3.42 30.83 23.09
C LEU A 258 -3.56 32.35 23.21
N THR A 259 -3.27 33.07 22.11
CA THR A 259 -3.62 34.49 21.99
C THR A 259 -5.13 34.69 22.00
N GLU A 260 -5.61 35.91 22.22
CA GLU A 260 -7.04 36.22 22.12
C GLU A 260 -7.62 35.90 20.74
N ALA A 261 -6.83 36.13 19.68
CA ALA A 261 -7.24 35.85 18.31
C ALA A 261 -7.39 34.33 18.07
N GLU A 262 -6.44 33.53 18.54
CA GLU A 262 -6.51 32.07 18.44
C GLU A 262 -7.64 31.50 19.30
N THR A 263 -7.81 32.03 20.51
CA THR A 263 -8.92 31.65 21.41
C THR A 263 -10.27 31.90 20.75
N ARG A 264 -10.44 33.05 20.09
CA ARG A 264 -11.66 33.37 19.33
C ARG A 264 -11.87 32.39 18.19
N ARG A 265 -10.82 32.08 17.43
CA ARG A 265 -10.88 31.13 16.32
C ARG A 265 -11.24 29.71 16.76
N VAL A 266 -10.70 29.24 17.88
CA VAL A 266 -11.06 27.94 18.49
C VAL A 266 -12.53 27.93 18.92
N ARG A 267 -13.02 29.01 19.54
CA ARG A 267 -14.43 29.13 19.93
C ARG A 267 -15.38 29.14 18.73
N GLU A 268 -15.00 29.83 17.64
CA GLU A 268 -15.75 29.84 16.39
C GLU A 268 -15.83 28.45 15.77
N LEU A 269 -14.70 27.74 15.69
CA LEU A 269 -14.64 26.35 15.21
C LEU A 269 -15.55 25.44 16.04
N PHE A 270 -15.46 25.53 17.37
CA PHE A 270 -16.27 24.72 18.29
C PHE A 270 -17.76 25.01 18.13
N THR A 271 -18.14 26.29 18.06
CA THR A 271 -19.52 26.73 17.86
C THR A 271 -20.07 26.25 16.51
N ALA A 272 -19.26 26.34 15.44
CA ALA A 272 -19.65 25.86 14.12
C ALA A 272 -19.92 24.35 14.12
N ARG A 273 -19.04 23.57 14.76
CA ARG A 273 -19.24 22.12 14.92
C ARG A 273 -20.49 21.78 15.74
N GLN A 274 -20.74 22.47 16.85
CA GLN A 274 -21.95 22.25 17.65
C GLN A 274 -23.24 22.55 16.87
N LYS A 275 -23.22 23.55 15.98
CA LYS A 275 -24.37 23.94 15.16
C LYS A 275 -24.47 23.17 13.84
N GLY A 276 -23.51 22.29 13.53
CA GLY A 276 -23.43 21.61 12.23
C GLY A 276 -23.22 22.56 11.05
N SER A 277 -22.65 23.74 11.26
CA SER A 277 -22.38 24.74 10.22
C SER A 277 -20.95 24.63 9.69
N LEU A 278 -20.73 25.09 8.46
CA LEU A 278 -19.39 25.17 7.87
C LEU A 278 -18.51 26.19 8.61
N TRP A 279 -17.21 25.90 8.70
CA TRP A 279 -16.15 26.73 9.27
C TRP A 279 -15.04 26.95 8.23
#